data_AF-A0A939TAE1-F1
#
_entry.id   AF-A0A939TAE1-F1
#
_cell.length_a   1.000
_cell.length_b   1.000
_cell.length_c   1.000
_cell.angle_alpha   90.00
_cell.angle_beta   90.00
_cell.angle_gamma   90.00
#
_symmetry.space_group_name_H-M   'P 1'
#
loop_
_entity.id
_entity.type
_entity.pdbx_description
1 polymer ?
#
loop_
_entity_poly.entity_id
_entity_poly.type
_entity_poly.pdbx_seq_one_letter_code
_entity_poly.pdbx_strand_id
1 'polypeptide(L)'
;MNGRVTTRVEPYDQGLEQALSAAQAGDEGAFRMLYRDLQPRLLRYLRALVGSDAEDVAGDAWLQIARDLHTFTGDYDKFRGWASTIARHRALDHLRRLNRRPDTSMRVDDLTDLIGQDDTERDALDRVSTDAAVALIGALPRDQAEAVLLRVVMGLDAKQAGQVLGKRAGAVRTSAYRGLHRLAERLREHDHGLAGEQDRSRAGEHDHGLAGRPVDE
;
A
#
# COMPACT_ATOMS: atom_id res chain seq x y z
N MET A 1 -10.94 33.41 -5.50
CA MET A 1 -12.27 32.85 -5.13
C MET A 1 -12.05 31.55 -4.38
N ASN A 2 -12.11 31.58 -3.05
CA ASN A 2 -11.95 30.40 -2.20
C ASN A 2 -13.26 29.63 -2.11
N GLY A 3 -13.38 28.55 -2.87
CA GLY A 3 -14.44 27.57 -2.69
C GLY A 3 -14.23 26.84 -1.37
N ARG A 4 -15.00 27.19 -0.35
CA ARG A 4 -15.14 26.36 0.86
C ARG A 4 -15.76 25.03 0.42
N VAL A 5 -14.95 23.97 0.41
CA VAL A 5 -15.46 22.60 0.41
C VAL A 5 -16.14 22.43 1.78
N THR A 6 -17.46 22.55 1.80
CA THR A 6 -18.27 22.06 2.92
C THR A 6 -18.18 20.55 2.90
N THR A 7 -17.27 19.97 3.69
CA THR A 7 -17.18 18.52 3.88
C THR A 7 -18.48 18.06 4.54
N ARG A 8 -19.37 17.45 3.74
CA ARG A 8 -20.48 16.66 4.27
C ARG A 8 -19.84 15.47 4.98
N VAL A 9 -19.93 15.44 6.31
CA VAL A 9 -19.45 14.33 7.12
C VAL A 9 -20.39 13.15 6.86
N GLU A 10 -19.90 12.09 6.23
CA GLU A 10 -20.70 10.91 5.93
C GLU A 10 -21.08 10.17 7.23
N PRO A 11 -22.21 9.45 7.28
CA PRO A 11 -22.65 8.74 8.49
C PRO A 11 -21.60 7.76 9.05
N TYR A 12 -20.77 7.20 8.18
CA TYR A 12 -19.64 6.33 8.53
C TYR A 12 -18.56 7.07 9.34
N ASP A 13 -18.25 8.31 8.95
CA ASP A 13 -17.25 9.15 9.62
C ASP A 13 -17.74 9.55 11.02
N GLN A 14 -19.03 9.86 11.17
CA GLN A 14 -19.62 10.16 12.49
C GLN A 14 -19.53 8.98 13.46
N GLY A 15 -19.69 7.75 12.96
CA GLY A 15 -19.54 6.54 13.77
C GLY A 15 -18.10 6.32 14.24
N LEU A 16 -17.10 6.67 13.42
CA LEU A 16 -15.69 6.53 13.77
C LEU A 16 -15.21 7.60 14.75
N GLU A 17 -15.72 8.83 14.66
CA GLU A 17 -15.43 9.88 15.65
C GLU A 17 -15.96 9.50 17.05
N GLN A 18 -17.20 8.97 17.10
CA GLN A 18 -17.78 8.47 18.36
C GLN A 18 -17.00 7.27 18.90
N ALA A 19 -16.64 6.32 18.02
CA ALA A 19 -15.81 5.19 18.39
C ALA A 19 -14.44 5.62 18.91
N LEU A 20 -13.84 6.67 18.34
CA LEU A 20 -12.58 7.21 18.81
C LEU A 20 -12.70 7.74 20.24
N SER A 21 -13.69 8.58 20.51
CA SER A 21 -13.93 9.12 21.85
C SER A 21 -14.23 8.02 22.88
N ALA A 22 -15.05 7.03 22.53
CA ALA A 22 -15.37 5.92 23.43
C ALA A 22 -14.17 5.00 23.68
N ALA A 23 -13.37 4.69 22.65
CA ALA A 23 -12.16 3.89 22.79
C ALA A 23 -11.11 4.58 23.67
N GLN A 24 -11.01 5.91 23.62
CA GLN A 24 -10.17 6.68 24.53
C GLN A 24 -10.60 6.57 26.00
N ALA A 25 -11.89 6.36 26.24
CA ALA A 25 -12.45 6.10 27.56
C ALA A 25 -12.37 4.62 27.99
N GLY A 26 -11.76 3.75 27.17
CA GLY A 26 -11.56 2.33 27.47
C GLY A 26 -12.62 1.39 26.91
N ASP A 27 -13.52 1.85 26.03
CA ASP A 27 -14.50 0.97 25.38
C ASP A 27 -13.82 0.05 24.35
N GLU A 28 -13.77 -1.26 24.66
CA GLU A 28 -13.17 -2.28 23.82
C GLU A 28 -13.91 -2.49 22.49
N GLY A 29 -15.24 -2.33 22.49
CA GLY A 29 -16.07 -2.46 21.30
C GLY A 29 -15.78 -1.35 20.30
N ALA A 30 -15.67 -0.12 20.81
CA ALA A 30 -15.28 1.05 20.05
C ALA A 30 -13.85 0.92 19.51
N PHE A 31 -12.90 0.46 20.33
CA PHE A 31 -11.53 0.19 19.87
C PHE A 31 -11.52 -0.83 18.72
N ARG A 32 -12.32 -1.91 18.83
CA ARG A 32 -12.46 -2.92 17.78
C ARG A 32 -13.01 -2.33 16.48
N MET A 33 -13.89 -1.32 16.54
CA MET A 33 -14.36 -0.61 15.35
C MET A 33 -13.23 0.16 14.67
N LEU A 34 -12.42 0.91 15.43
CA LEU A 34 -11.25 1.62 14.88
C LEU A 34 -10.24 0.63 14.27
N TYR A 35 -9.98 -0.48 14.96
CA TYR A 35 -9.11 -1.54 14.47
C TYR A 35 -9.59 -2.10 13.14
N ARG A 36 -10.88 -2.47 13.04
CA ARG A 36 -11.46 -3.04 11.81
C ARG A 36 -11.42 -2.07 10.63
N ASP A 37 -11.59 -0.77 10.87
CA ASP A 37 -11.50 0.23 9.80
C ASP A 37 -10.05 0.42 9.32
N LEU A 38 -9.11 0.59 10.26
CA LEU A 38 -7.76 1.04 9.92
C LEU A 38 -6.81 -0.11 9.59
N GLN A 39 -6.95 -1.28 10.22
CA GLN A 39 -6.01 -2.40 10.10
C GLN A 39 -5.77 -2.84 8.65
N PRO A 40 -6.78 -3.01 7.78
CA PRO A 40 -6.53 -3.45 6.40
C PRO A 40 -5.65 -2.46 5.61
N ARG A 41 -5.81 -1.15 5.85
CA ARG A 41 -4.99 -0.11 5.22
C ARG A 41 -3.59 -0.10 5.81
N LEU A 42 -3.48 -0.22 7.13
CA LEU A 42 -2.22 -0.25 7.85
C LEU A 42 -1.36 -1.45 7.43
N LEU A 43 -1.96 -2.63 7.28
CA LEU A 43 -1.27 -3.82 6.79
C LEU A 43 -0.75 -3.65 5.36
N ARG A 44 -1.56 -3.12 4.44
CA ARG A 44 -1.09 -2.83 3.07
C ARG A 44 0.08 -1.85 3.05
N TYR A 45 0.01 -0.81 3.88
CA TYR A 45 1.10 0.13 4.03
C TYR A 45 2.37 -0.56 4.55
N LEU A 46 2.25 -1.39 5.60
CA LEU A 46 3.39 -2.09 6.18
C LEU A 46 3.96 -3.18 5.28
N ARG A 47 3.13 -3.92 4.54
CA ARG A 47 3.58 -4.92 3.55
C ARG A 47 4.51 -4.31 2.51
N ALA A 48 4.22 -3.11 2.02
CA ALA A 48 5.10 -2.40 1.10
C ALA A 48 6.44 -1.95 1.73
N LEU A 49 6.53 -1.86 3.07
CA LEU A 49 7.74 -1.41 3.77
C LEU A 49 8.62 -2.56 4.27
N VAL A 50 8.00 -3.64 4.76
CA VAL A 50 8.68 -4.73 5.47
C VAL A 50 8.33 -6.12 4.95
N GLY A 51 7.54 -6.24 3.88
CA GLY A 51 7.22 -7.53 3.26
C GLY A 51 6.40 -8.45 4.17
N SER A 52 6.87 -9.70 4.34
CA SER A 52 6.24 -10.73 5.17
C SER A 52 6.06 -10.32 6.62
N ASP A 53 6.95 -9.48 7.15
CA ASP A 53 7.00 -9.15 8.57
C ASP A 53 5.97 -8.07 8.95
N ALA A 54 5.10 -7.70 8.01
CA ALA A 54 4.10 -6.66 8.20
C ALA A 54 3.09 -6.95 9.31
N GLU A 55 2.71 -8.22 9.52
CA GLU A 55 1.75 -8.59 10.56
C GLU A 55 2.35 -8.43 11.97
N ASP A 56 3.60 -8.85 12.14
CA ASP A 56 4.33 -8.67 13.40
C ASP A 56 4.53 -7.18 13.72
N VAL A 57 4.96 -6.40 12.73
CA VAL A 57 5.14 -4.95 12.87
C VAL A 57 3.80 -4.25 13.15
N ALA A 58 2.70 -4.71 12.53
CA ALA A 58 1.36 -4.19 12.81
C ALA A 58 0.92 -4.52 14.23
N GLY A 59 1.19 -5.72 14.73
CA GLY A 59 0.93 -6.11 16.12
C GLY A 59 1.62 -5.16 17.10
N ASP A 60 2.91 -4.93 16.90
CA ASP A 60 3.70 -3.98 17.70
C ASP A 60 3.15 -2.54 17.64
N ALA A 61 2.71 -2.11 16.46
CA ALA A 61 2.12 -0.79 16.26
C ALA A 61 0.77 -0.68 17.00
N TRP A 62 -0.12 -1.67 16.88
CA TRP A 62 -1.41 -1.67 17.57
C TRP A 62 -1.30 -1.76 19.08
N LEU A 63 -0.30 -2.49 19.59
CA LEU A 63 0.01 -2.50 21.02
C LEU A 63 0.40 -1.10 21.50
N GLN A 64 1.17 -0.34 20.73
CA GLN A 64 1.50 1.05 21.07
C GLN A 64 0.27 1.96 20.95
N ILE A 65 -0.50 1.83 19.87
CA ILE A 65 -1.73 2.60 19.66
C ILE A 65 -2.68 2.39 20.84
N ALA A 66 -2.95 1.15 21.24
CA ALA A 66 -3.82 0.84 22.36
C ALA A 66 -3.33 1.45 23.68
N ARG A 67 -2.02 1.38 23.96
CA ARG A 67 -1.44 1.98 25.17
C ARG A 67 -1.58 3.51 25.19
N ASP A 68 -1.33 4.16 24.07
CA ASP A 68 -1.21 5.62 24.01
C ASP A 68 -2.52 6.33 23.61
N LEU A 69 -3.54 5.58 23.19
CA LEU A 69 -4.79 6.13 22.65
C LEU A 69 -5.45 7.15 23.58
N HIS A 70 -5.43 6.89 24.88
CA HIS A 70 -5.99 7.79 25.90
C HIS A 70 -5.34 9.18 25.94
N THR A 71 -4.11 9.33 25.42
CA THR A 71 -3.39 10.62 25.33
C THR A 71 -3.57 11.32 23.98
N PHE A 72 -4.12 10.62 22.99
CA PHE A 72 -4.30 11.17 21.65
C PHE A 72 -5.28 12.35 21.68
N THR A 73 -5.02 13.37 20.85
CA THR A 73 -5.94 14.50 20.68
C THR A 73 -6.12 14.79 19.19
N GLY A 74 -7.38 14.82 18.75
CA GLY A 74 -7.72 15.05 17.35
C GLY A 74 -8.99 14.36 16.93
N ASP A 75 -9.33 14.58 15.67
CA ASP A 75 -10.36 13.87 14.93
C ASP A 75 -9.82 12.53 14.41
N TYR A 76 -10.71 11.74 13.82
CA TYR A 76 -10.37 10.46 13.22
C TYR A 76 -9.31 10.59 12.12
N ASP A 77 -9.34 11.67 11.35
CA ASP A 77 -8.32 11.99 10.34
C ASP A 77 -6.93 12.08 10.96
N LYS A 78 -6.77 12.84 12.05
CA LYS A 78 -5.51 12.92 12.79
C LYS A 78 -5.14 11.61 13.45
N PHE A 79 -6.10 10.82 13.90
CA PHE A 79 -5.85 9.48 14.45
C PHE A 79 -5.20 8.58 13.41
N ARG A 80 -5.71 8.57 12.16
CA ARG A 80 -5.09 7.81 11.05
C ARG A 80 -3.65 8.24 10.80
N GLY A 81 -3.37 9.55 10.81
CA GLY A 81 -2.02 10.08 10.64
C GLY A 81 -1.08 9.72 11.80
N TRP A 82 -1.58 9.78 13.03
CA TRP A 82 -0.84 9.40 14.23
C TRP A 82 -0.52 7.89 14.27
N ALA A 83 -1.50 7.03 13.99
CA ALA A 83 -1.32 5.60 13.86
C ALA A 83 -0.33 5.24 12.74
N SER A 84 -0.39 5.93 11.59
CA SER A 84 0.57 5.77 10.49
C SER A 84 1.99 6.15 10.90
N THR A 85 2.14 7.16 11.76
CA THR A 85 3.44 7.57 12.32
C THR A 85 4.02 6.47 13.20
N ILE A 86 3.21 5.93 14.12
CA ILE A 86 3.62 4.80 14.98
C ILE A 86 4.04 3.61 14.13
N ALA A 87 3.18 3.18 13.20
CA ALA A 87 3.45 2.03 12.33
C ALA A 87 4.74 2.23 11.51
N ARG A 88 4.94 3.42 10.94
CA ARG A 88 6.17 3.75 10.23
C ARG A 88 7.39 3.64 11.14
N HIS A 89 7.35 4.20 12.35
CA HIS A 89 8.47 4.08 13.30
C HIS A 89 8.79 2.61 13.61
N ARG A 90 7.77 1.77 13.86
CA ARG A 90 7.97 0.33 14.08
C ARG A 90 8.58 -0.38 12.89
N ALA A 91 8.14 -0.06 11.67
CA ALA A 91 8.75 -0.58 10.45
C ALA A 91 10.23 -0.18 10.33
N LEU A 92 10.56 1.09 10.57
CA LEU A 92 11.95 1.55 10.50
C LEU A 92 12.84 0.93 11.57
N ASP A 93 12.33 0.77 12.79
CA ASP A 93 13.07 0.12 13.87
C ASP A 93 13.27 -1.37 13.57
N HIS A 94 12.27 -2.04 13.01
CA HIS A 94 12.39 -3.41 12.52
C HIS A 94 13.50 -3.53 11.45
N LEU A 95 13.46 -2.70 10.40
CA LEU A 95 14.47 -2.70 9.34
C LEU A 95 15.89 -2.38 9.87
N ARG A 96 16.00 -1.46 10.85
CA ARG A 96 17.28 -1.16 11.51
C ARG A 96 17.82 -2.35 12.29
N ARG A 97 16.96 -3.13 12.95
CA ARG A 97 17.37 -4.34 13.69
C ARG A 97 17.89 -5.42 12.74
N LEU A 98 17.23 -5.62 11.60
CA LEU A 98 17.69 -6.57 10.58
C LEU A 98 19.08 -6.20 10.06
N ASN A 99 19.29 -4.92 9.68
CA ASN A 99 20.57 -4.44 9.16
C ASN A 99 21.74 -4.45 10.18
N ARG A 100 21.47 -4.59 11.49
CA ARG A 100 22.50 -4.64 12.55
C ARG A 100 22.95 -6.07 12.89
N ARG A 101 22.31 -7.09 12.32
CA ARG A 101 22.83 -8.47 12.33
C ARG A 101 23.72 -8.62 11.09
N PRO A 102 25.01 -8.99 11.21
CA PRO A 102 25.82 -9.31 10.05
C PRO A 102 25.40 -10.68 9.52
N ASP A 103 24.28 -10.72 8.82
CA ASP A 103 24.12 -11.55 7.63
C ASP A 103 22.91 -11.08 6.81
N THR A 104 23.15 -10.98 5.50
CA THR A 104 22.22 -10.65 4.40
C THR A 104 21.65 -9.22 4.35
N SER A 105 22.30 -8.37 3.57
CA SER A 105 21.73 -7.10 3.11
C SER A 105 20.51 -7.37 2.22
N MET A 106 19.30 -7.25 2.76
CA MET A 106 18.12 -7.11 1.92
C MET A 106 18.12 -5.69 1.34
N ARG A 107 18.54 -5.60 0.08
CA ARG A 107 18.38 -4.38 -0.71
C ARG A 107 16.89 -4.23 -1.00
N VAL A 108 16.46 -2.98 -1.18
CA VAL A 108 15.12 -2.64 -1.72
C VAL A 108 14.87 -3.26 -3.13
N ASP A 109 15.88 -3.94 -3.71
CA ASP A 109 15.79 -4.76 -4.92
C ASP A 109 15.18 -6.16 -4.69
N ASP A 110 15.10 -6.68 -3.46
CA ASP A 110 14.62 -8.07 -3.21
C ASP A 110 13.10 -8.17 -3.01
N LEU A 111 12.34 -7.08 -3.23
CA LEU A 111 10.88 -7.07 -3.03
C LEU A 111 10.11 -7.86 -4.12
N THR A 112 10.82 -8.40 -5.12
CA THR A 112 10.24 -9.05 -6.30
C THR A 112 9.93 -10.54 -6.11
N ASP A 113 10.45 -11.20 -5.06
CA ASP A 113 10.39 -12.67 -4.94
C ASP A 113 9.35 -13.21 -3.95
N LEU A 114 8.46 -12.37 -3.41
CA LEU A 114 7.48 -12.81 -2.40
C LEU A 114 6.07 -13.02 -2.97
N ILE A 115 5.96 -13.88 -4.00
CA ILE A 115 4.66 -14.35 -4.50
C ILE A 115 4.26 -15.59 -3.68
N GLY A 116 3.61 -15.35 -2.55
CA GLY A 116 2.94 -16.39 -1.76
C GLY A 116 1.55 -16.67 -2.31
N GLN A 117 1.31 -17.92 -2.72
CA GLN A 117 0.02 -18.44 -3.13
C GLN A 117 -0.85 -18.75 -1.90
N ASP A 118 -2.11 -18.28 -1.87
CA ASP A 118 -3.25 -19.06 -1.35
C ASP A 118 -4.62 -18.37 -1.57
N ASP A 119 -5.45 -19.06 -2.38
CA ASP A 119 -6.88 -19.43 -2.30
C ASP A 119 -8.01 -18.47 -1.84
N THR A 120 -8.81 -18.06 -2.83
CA THR A 120 -10.28 -18.27 -3.03
C THR A 120 -10.71 -17.44 -4.25
N GLU A 121 -10.98 -18.07 -5.40
CA GLU A 121 -10.90 -17.49 -6.77
C GLU A 121 -11.48 -16.09 -7.04
N ARG A 122 -12.53 -15.62 -6.36
CA ARG A 122 -13.15 -14.30 -6.64
C ARG A 122 -12.65 -13.18 -5.73
N ASP A 123 -12.49 -13.48 -4.44
CA ASP A 123 -11.85 -12.58 -3.49
C ASP A 123 -10.32 -12.54 -3.68
N ALA A 124 -9.74 -13.65 -4.14
CA ALA A 124 -8.33 -13.76 -4.44
C ALA A 124 -7.95 -12.89 -5.63
N LEU A 125 -8.76 -12.79 -6.69
CA LEU A 125 -8.42 -11.92 -7.83
C LEU A 125 -8.36 -10.44 -7.45
N ASP A 126 -9.33 -9.95 -6.66
CA ASP A 126 -9.33 -8.56 -6.18
C ASP A 126 -8.21 -8.30 -5.15
N ARG A 127 -7.91 -9.27 -4.28
CA ARG A 127 -6.78 -9.20 -3.32
C ARG A 127 -5.44 -9.28 -4.02
N VAL A 128 -5.28 -10.20 -4.98
CA VAL A 128 -4.10 -10.34 -5.85
C VAL A 128 -3.90 -9.06 -6.66
N SER A 129 -4.97 -8.44 -7.18
CA SER A 129 -4.88 -7.14 -7.85
C SER A 129 -4.44 -6.01 -6.91
N THR A 130 -4.90 -6.03 -5.65
CA THR A 130 -4.56 -4.99 -4.66
C THR A 130 -3.14 -5.18 -4.12
N ASP A 131 -2.74 -6.40 -3.79
CA ASP A 131 -1.40 -6.71 -3.29
C ASP A 131 -0.35 -6.55 -4.40
N ALA A 132 -0.67 -6.92 -5.66
CA ALA A 132 0.18 -6.60 -6.80
C ALA A 132 0.34 -5.09 -6.99
N ALA A 133 -0.74 -4.29 -6.84
CA ALA A 133 -0.65 -2.84 -6.90
C ALA A 133 0.23 -2.27 -5.76
N VAL A 134 0.12 -2.82 -4.55
CA VAL A 134 0.95 -2.44 -3.41
C VAL A 134 2.43 -2.81 -3.64
N ALA A 135 2.70 -3.98 -4.22
CA ALA A 135 4.05 -4.41 -4.58
C ALA A 135 4.67 -3.50 -5.67
N LEU A 136 3.90 -3.13 -6.69
CA LEU A 136 4.33 -2.17 -7.72
C LEU A 136 4.69 -0.80 -7.12
N ILE A 137 3.92 -0.34 -6.13
CA ILE A 137 4.24 0.88 -5.37
C ILE A 137 5.53 0.70 -4.57
N GLY A 138 5.74 -0.47 -3.95
CA GLY A 138 6.95 -0.82 -3.21
C GLY A 138 8.23 -0.78 -4.07
N ALA A 139 8.11 -1.06 -5.37
CA ALA A 139 9.22 -1.00 -6.33
C ALA A 139 9.54 0.42 -6.86
N LEU A 140 8.93 1.48 -6.30
CA LEU A 140 9.28 2.87 -6.58
C LEU A 140 10.45 3.33 -5.71
N PRO A 141 11.13 4.43 -6.06
CA PRO A 141 12.02 5.10 -5.11
C PRO A 141 11.27 5.37 -3.80
N ARG A 142 11.89 4.99 -2.67
CA ARG A 142 11.29 4.99 -1.34
C ARG A 142 10.45 6.23 -1.00
N ASP A 143 10.99 7.40 -1.30
CA ASP A 143 10.33 8.69 -1.08
C ASP A 143 9.01 8.86 -1.83
N GLN A 144 8.92 8.28 -3.04
CA GLN A 144 7.72 8.27 -3.87
C GLN A 144 6.76 7.18 -3.39
N ALA A 145 7.24 5.98 -3.11
CA ALA A 145 6.45 4.87 -2.58
C ALA A 145 5.72 5.27 -1.30
N GLU A 146 6.44 5.75 -0.29
CA GLU A 146 5.87 6.16 1.00
C GLU A 146 4.84 7.30 0.83
N ALA A 147 5.12 8.27 -0.06
CA ALA A 147 4.19 9.36 -0.34
C ALA A 147 2.90 8.86 -1.03
N VAL A 148 2.98 7.92 -1.96
CA VAL A 148 1.82 7.32 -2.62
C VAL A 148 1.01 6.49 -1.62
N LEU A 149 1.65 5.60 -0.85
CA LEU A 149 0.97 4.75 0.13
C LEU A 149 0.20 5.56 1.16
N LEU A 150 0.82 6.59 1.75
CA LEU A 150 0.16 7.43 2.75
C LEU A 150 -1.03 8.20 2.17
N ARG A 151 -0.94 8.66 0.92
CA ARG A 151 -1.98 9.47 0.27
C ARG A 151 -3.13 8.61 -0.27
N VAL A 152 -2.82 7.46 -0.85
CA VAL A 152 -3.79 6.63 -1.60
C VAL A 152 -4.30 5.46 -0.77
N VAL A 153 -3.42 4.76 -0.06
CA VAL A 153 -3.79 3.58 0.74
C VAL A 153 -4.32 3.99 2.11
N MET A 154 -3.55 4.83 2.82
CA MET A 154 -3.96 5.34 4.14
C MET A 154 -4.98 6.49 4.03
N GLY A 155 -5.14 7.11 2.85
CA GLY A 155 -6.09 8.18 2.62
C GLY A 155 -5.75 9.50 3.32
N LEU A 156 -4.51 9.69 3.75
CA LEU A 156 -4.10 10.89 4.47
C LEU A 156 -4.03 12.09 3.54
N ASP A 157 -4.28 13.28 4.08
CA ASP A 157 -4.02 14.51 3.36
C ASP A 157 -2.50 14.75 3.16
N ALA A 158 -2.10 15.68 2.29
CA ALA A 158 -0.67 15.96 2.06
C ALA A 158 0.04 16.57 3.28
N LYS A 159 -0.69 17.22 4.18
CA LYS A 159 -0.15 17.82 5.41
C LYS A 159 0.14 16.72 6.45
N GLN A 160 -0.81 15.81 6.66
CA GLN A 160 -0.71 14.66 7.55
C GLN A 160 0.36 13.68 7.06
N ALA A 161 0.37 13.33 5.78
CA ALA A 161 1.45 12.52 5.21
C ALA A 161 2.81 13.22 5.36
N GLY A 162 2.86 14.56 5.29
CA GLY A 162 4.06 15.34 5.57
C GLY A 162 4.55 15.19 7.01
N GLN A 163 3.63 15.19 7.99
CA GLN A 163 3.95 14.95 9.39
C GLN A 163 4.54 13.55 9.61
N VAL A 164 3.94 12.52 9.00
CA VAL A 164 4.44 11.13 9.07
C VAL A 164 5.86 11.00 8.48
N LEU A 165 6.12 11.70 7.37
CA LEU A 165 7.38 11.62 6.63
C LEU A 165 8.46 12.60 7.10
N GLY A 166 8.13 13.56 7.96
CA GLY A 166 9.03 14.68 8.28
C GLY A 166 9.27 15.63 7.10
N LYS A 167 8.27 15.80 6.22
CA LYS A 167 8.36 16.58 4.97
C LYS A 167 7.30 17.67 4.88
N ARG A 168 7.59 18.71 4.10
CA ARG A 168 6.59 19.74 3.75
C ARG A 168 5.51 19.16 2.85
N ALA A 169 4.27 19.60 3.02
CA ALA A 169 3.13 19.14 2.21
C ALA A 169 3.35 19.27 0.69
N GLY A 170 4.04 20.33 0.24
CA GLY A 170 4.42 20.50 -1.16
C GLY A 170 5.32 19.36 -1.68
N ALA A 171 6.32 18.96 -0.89
CA ALA A 171 7.24 17.86 -1.25
C ALA A 171 6.50 16.52 -1.32
N VAL A 172 5.52 16.30 -0.45
CA VAL A 172 4.66 15.10 -0.49
C VAL A 172 3.85 15.05 -1.78
N ARG A 173 3.20 16.17 -2.18
CA ARG A 173 2.44 16.23 -3.44
C ARG A 173 3.31 15.91 -4.64
N THR A 174 4.50 16.51 -4.72
CA THR A 174 5.46 16.26 -5.81
C THR A 174 5.91 14.80 -5.83
N SER A 175 6.22 14.22 -4.68
CA SER A 175 6.68 12.82 -4.58
C SER A 175 5.58 11.84 -4.96
N ALA A 176 4.35 12.05 -4.49
CA ALA A 176 3.19 11.24 -4.84
C ALA A 176 2.86 11.35 -6.34
N TYR A 177 2.91 12.56 -6.92
CA TYR A 177 2.72 12.75 -8.35
C TYR A 177 3.76 11.98 -9.17
N ARG A 178 5.05 12.10 -8.84
CA ARG A 178 6.12 11.38 -9.54
C ARG A 178 5.97 9.87 -9.41
N GLY A 179 5.58 9.38 -8.24
CA GLY A 179 5.32 7.96 -8.02
C GLY A 179 4.18 7.44 -8.88
N LEU A 180 3.02 8.12 -8.86
CA LEU A 180 1.86 7.76 -9.68
C LEU A 180 2.16 7.82 -11.19
N HIS A 181 2.92 8.83 -11.64
CA HIS A 181 3.34 8.93 -13.04
C HIS A 181 4.19 7.74 -13.47
N ARG A 182 5.19 7.36 -12.65
CA ARG A 182 6.06 6.21 -12.93
C ARG A 182 5.28 4.89 -12.93
N LEU A 183 4.29 4.73 -12.04
CA LEU A 183 3.40 3.57 -12.06
C LEU A 183 2.58 3.51 -13.35
N ALA A 184 2.03 4.65 -13.78
CA ALA A 184 1.27 4.73 -15.02
C ALA A 184 2.13 4.39 -16.26
N GLU A 185 3.39 4.83 -16.29
CA GLU A 185 4.34 4.46 -17.35
C GLU A 185 4.60 2.95 -17.38
N ARG A 186 4.92 2.34 -16.22
CA ARG A 186 5.17 0.89 -16.11
C ARG A 186 3.96 0.05 -16.54
N LEU A 187 2.75 0.46 -16.17
CA LEU A 187 1.53 -0.25 -16.55
C LEU A 187 1.29 -0.19 -18.07
N ARG A 188 1.53 0.96 -18.72
CA ARG A 188 1.42 1.07 -20.18
C ARG A 188 2.44 0.20 -20.90
N GLU A 189 3.68 0.17 -20.43
CA GLU A 189 4.74 -0.69 -21.02
C GLU A 189 4.36 -2.17 -20.92
N HIS A 190 3.79 -2.59 -19.80
CA HIS A 190 3.30 -3.97 -19.61
C HIS A 190 2.15 -4.30 -20.56
N ASP A 191 1.17 -3.41 -20.71
CA ASP A 191 0.04 -3.60 -21.64
C ASP A 191 0.49 -3.67 -23.11
N HIS A 192 1.46 -2.84 -23.51
CA HIS A 192 2.04 -2.88 -24.86
C HIS A 192 2.89 -4.14 -25.11
N GLY A 193 3.57 -4.67 -24.08
CA GLY A 193 4.31 -5.93 -24.15
C GLY A 193 3.39 -7.13 -24.41
N LEU A 194 2.29 -7.23 -23.68
CA LEU A 194 1.29 -8.30 -23.83
C LEU A 194 0.63 -8.28 -25.22
N ALA A 195 0.33 -7.09 -25.76
CA ALA A 195 -0.25 -6.96 -27.10
C ALA A 195 0.73 -7.42 -28.21
N GLY A 196 2.02 -7.09 -28.09
CA GLY A 196 3.03 -7.46 -29.08
C GLY A 196 3.46 -8.94 -29.05
N GLU A 197 3.17 -9.66 -27.97
CA GLU A 197 3.48 -11.10 -27.82
C GLU A 197 2.32 -11.98 -28.34
N GLN A 198 1.08 -11.51 -28.17
CA GLN A 198 -0.11 -12.10 -28.79
C GLN A 198 -0.09 -11.99 -30.32
N ASP A 199 0.39 -10.86 -30.85
CA ASP A 199 0.50 -10.64 -32.30
C ASP A 199 1.60 -11.51 -32.94
N ARG A 200 2.70 -11.74 -32.21
CA ARG A 200 3.79 -12.65 -32.63
C ARG A 200 3.39 -14.12 -32.57
N SER A 201 2.60 -14.54 -31.58
CA SER A 201 2.07 -15.91 -31.52
C SER A 201 1.08 -16.19 -32.65
N ARG A 202 0.23 -15.23 -33.02
CA ARG A 202 -0.67 -15.34 -34.18
C ARG A 202 0.08 -15.37 -35.51
N ALA A 203 1.16 -14.60 -35.66
CA ALA A 203 1.97 -14.61 -36.87
C ALA A 203 2.73 -15.94 -37.06
N GLY A 204 3.15 -16.61 -35.96
CA GLY A 204 3.85 -17.89 -36.00
C GLY A 204 2.98 -19.10 -36.35
N GLU A 205 1.68 -19.09 -36.05
CA GLU A 205 0.76 -20.18 -36.41
C GLU A 205 0.40 -20.23 -37.91
N HIS A 206 0.54 -19.11 -38.63
CA HIS A 206 0.23 -19.05 -40.06
C HIS A 206 1.35 -19.57 -40.98
N ASP A 207 2.57 -19.81 -40.47
CA ASP A 207 3.74 -20.22 -41.27
C ASP A 207 3.99 -21.74 -41.32
N HIS A 208 3.13 -22.57 -40.71
CA HIS A 208 3.25 -24.04 -40.74
C HIS A 208 2.27 -24.75 -41.70
N GLY A 209 1.62 -24.02 -42.61
CA GLY A 209 0.60 -24.55 -43.52
C GLY A 209 1.02 -24.87 -44.97
N LEU A 210 2.30 -24.77 -45.35
CA LEU A 210 2.74 -24.95 -46.74
C LEU A 210 4.01 -25.81 -46.86
N ALA A 211 3.94 -27.07 -46.43
CA ALA A 211 4.85 -28.12 -46.91
C ALA A 211 4.02 -29.14 -47.70
N GLY A 212 3.82 -28.82 -48.99
CA GLY A 212 3.19 -29.72 -49.95
C GLY A 212 3.97 -31.03 -50.05
N ARG A 213 3.24 -32.14 -49.93
CA ARG A 213 3.74 -33.51 -50.04
C ARG A 213 4.37 -33.77 -51.43
N PRO A 214 5.45 -34.57 -51.53
CA PRO A 214 5.92 -35.02 -52.83
C PRO A 214 4.94 -36.04 -53.41
N VAL A 215 4.67 -35.91 -54.70
CA VAL A 215 3.96 -36.90 -55.51
C VAL A 215 5.04 -37.83 -56.07
N ASP A 216 5.09 -39.05 -55.55
CA ASP A 216 5.91 -40.13 -56.13
C ASP A 216 5.17 -40.73 -57.35
N GLU A 217 5.91 -40.96 -58.43
CA GLU A 217 5.50 -41.65 -59.67
C GLU A 217 6.22 -43.00 -59.77
#